data_AF-A0A843LGE6-F1
#
_entry.id   AF-A0A843LGE6-F1
#
_cell.length_a   1.000
_cell.length_b   1.000
_cell.length_c   1.000
_cell.angle_alpha   90.00
_cell.angle_beta   90.00
_cell.angle_gamma   90.00
#
_symmetry.space_group_name_H-M   'P 1'
#
loop_
_entity.id
_entity.type
_entity.pdbx_description
1 polymer ?
#
loop_
_entity_poly.entity_id
_entity_poly.type
_entity_poly.pdbx_seq_one_letter_code
_entity_poly.pdbx_strand_id
1 'polypeptide(L)'
;MSETETERLTERVIDPRGLVAYQPGSIVSRMLINTPAGTITIFAFDADEGLSEHTAPYDAVLEVLEGEALISIAGTDYSLTAGEMIIMP
;
A
#
# COMPACT_ATOMS: atom_id res chain seq x y z
N MET A 1 -27.93 7.84 7.23
CA MET A 1 -26.66 8.54 7.55
C MET A 1 -25.91 8.62 6.24
N SER A 2 -25.59 9.84 5.80
CA SER A 2 -25.10 10.16 4.46
C SER A 2 -23.84 9.34 4.14
N GLU A 3 -23.92 8.48 3.13
CA GLU A 3 -22.73 7.98 2.42
C GLU A 3 -22.07 9.20 1.81
N THR A 4 -21.07 9.75 2.52
CA THR A 4 -20.19 10.77 2.00
C THR A 4 -19.63 10.27 0.69
N GLU A 5 -19.84 11.07 -0.35
CA GLU A 5 -19.29 11.05 -1.70
C GLU A 5 -17.84 10.54 -1.73
N THR A 6 -17.68 9.22 -1.63
CA THR A 6 -16.40 8.56 -1.84
C THR A 6 -16.24 8.51 -3.34
N GLU A 7 -15.35 9.36 -3.83
CA GLU A 7 -14.89 9.45 -5.22
C GLU A 7 -14.83 8.03 -5.83
N ARG A 8 -15.85 7.64 -6.63
CA ARG A 8 -15.94 6.28 -7.18
C ARG A 8 -14.85 6.12 -8.23
N LEU A 9 -13.81 5.36 -7.87
CA LEU A 9 -12.72 4.97 -8.77
C LEU A 9 -13.09 3.81 -9.71
N THR A 10 -14.31 3.26 -9.56
CA THR A 10 -14.83 2.17 -10.38
C THR A 10 -14.91 2.58 -11.86
N GLU A 11 -14.61 1.65 -12.79
CA GLU A 11 -14.70 1.83 -14.25
C GLU A 11 -13.78 2.93 -14.82
N ARG A 12 -12.71 3.29 -14.09
CA ARG A 12 -11.73 4.29 -14.50
C ARG A 12 -10.33 3.70 -14.53
N VAL A 13 -9.57 4.04 -15.57
CA VAL A 13 -8.12 3.82 -15.58
C VAL A 13 -7.49 4.92 -14.73
N ILE A 14 -6.75 4.53 -13.70
CA ILE A 14 -6.15 5.43 -12.72
C ILE A 14 -4.65 5.12 -12.61
N ASP A 15 -3.85 6.17 -12.41
CA ASP A 15 -2.47 6.02 -11.97
C ASP A 15 -2.46 6.05 -10.42
N PRO A 16 -2.15 4.92 -9.75
CA PRO A 16 -2.21 4.85 -8.29
C PRO A 16 -1.20 5.78 -7.60
N ARG A 17 -0.09 6.14 -8.27
CA ARG A 17 0.92 7.06 -7.71
C ARG A 17 0.37 8.46 -7.44
N GLY A 18 -0.62 8.88 -8.22
CA GLY A 18 -1.29 10.17 -8.04
C GLY A 18 -2.36 10.19 -6.96
N LEU A 19 -2.64 9.06 -6.29
CA LEU A 19 -3.74 8.96 -5.31
C LEU A 19 -3.29 9.20 -3.87
N VAL A 20 -1.98 9.24 -3.64
CA VAL A 20 -1.35 9.53 -2.34
C VAL A 20 -0.18 10.49 -2.57
N ALA A 21 0.19 11.27 -1.56
CA ALA A 21 1.35 12.15 -1.60
C ALA A 21 2.26 11.87 -0.41
N TYR A 22 3.57 11.93 -0.65
CA TYR A 22 4.56 11.89 0.42
C TYR A 22 4.39 13.08 1.37
N GLN A 23 4.59 12.83 2.66
CA GLN A 23 4.60 13.87 3.69
C GLN A 23 5.83 13.68 4.57
N PRO A 24 6.62 14.74 4.82
CA PRO A 24 7.83 14.64 5.63
C PRO A 24 7.57 14.06 7.03
N GLY A 25 8.37 13.06 7.42
CA GLY A 25 8.31 12.37 8.72
C GLY A 25 6.97 11.68 8.97
N SER A 26 6.35 11.11 7.94
CA SER A 26 5.02 10.52 8.05
C SER A 26 4.77 9.40 7.04
N ILE A 27 3.85 8.52 7.42
CA ILE A 27 3.25 7.51 6.56
C ILE A 27 1.84 7.96 6.22
N VAL A 28 1.57 8.14 4.93
CA VAL A 28 0.24 8.50 4.42
C VAL A 28 -0.36 7.27 3.74
N SER A 29 -1.62 6.98 4.00
CA SER A 29 -2.32 5.88 3.33
C SER A 29 -3.69 6.28 2.82
N ARG A 30 -4.11 5.64 1.72
CA ARG A 30 -5.45 5.78 1.15
C ARG A 30 -5.99 4.40 0.81
N MET A 31 -7.07 4.03 1.50
CA MET A 31 -7.79 2.80 1.21
C MET A 31 -8.64 2.99 -0.06
N LEU A 32 -8.44 2.14 -1.06
CA LEU A 32 -9.16 2.18 -2.33
C LEU A 32 -10.32 1.19 -2.37
N ILE A 33 -10.10 -0.01 -1.85
CA ILE A 33 -11.09 -1.08 -1.79
C ILE A 33 -11.17 -1.56 -0.34
N ASN A 34 -12.40 -1.68 0.17
CA ASN A 34 -12.67 -2.29 1.46
C ASN A 34 -13.92 -3.14 1.36
N THR A 35 -13.74 -4.45 1.25
CA THR A 35 -14.84 -5.40 1.11
C THR A 35 -14.57 -6.65 1.94
N PRO A 36 -15.57 -7.49 2.18
CA PRO A 36 -15.36 -8.79 2.83
C PRO A 36 -14.38 -9.72 2.09
N ALA A 37 -14.13 -9.48 0.80
CA ALA A 37 -13.18 -10.27 0.01
C ALA A 37 -11.72 -9.82 0.17
N GLY A 38 -11.49 -8.65 0.75
CA GLY A 38 -10.15 -8.09 0.92
C GLY A 38 -10.13 -6.57 0.83
N THR A 39 -8.93 -6.03 1.08
CA THR A 39 -8.64 -4.60 1.06
C THR A 39 -7.54 -4.29 0.05
N ILE A 40 -7.61 -3.12 -0.56
CA ILE A 40 -6.50 -2.54 -1.34
C ILE A 40 -6.24 -1.16 -0.78
N THR A 41 -5.01 -0.93 -0.34
CA THR A 41 -4.57 0.33 0.26
C THR A 41 -3.27 0.76 -0.41
N ILE A 42 -3.19 2.03 -0.79
CA ILE A 42 -1.96 2.64 -1.26
C ILE A 42 -1.30 3.36 -0.08
N PHE A 43 0.01 3.23 0.02
CA PHE A 43 0.83 3.87 1.04
C PHE A 43 1.90 4.74 0.40
N ALA A 44 2.21 5.86 1.05
CA ALA A 44 3.39 6.67 0.81
C ALA A 44 4.16 6.80 2.12
N PHE A 45 5.43 6.42 2.07
CA PHE A 45 6.35 6.45 3.19
C PHE A 45 7.38 7.53 2.91
N ASP A 46 7.63 8.43 3.87
CA ASP A 46 8.83 9.25 3.79
C ASP A 46 10.09 8.37 3.96
N ALA A 47 11.25 8.95 3.66
CA ALA A 47 12.53 8.29 3.93
C ALA A 47 12.62 7.88 5.42
N ASP A 48 13.14 6.67 5.65
CA ASP A 48 13.30 6.05 6.97
C ASP A 48 12.00 5.74 7.74
N GLU A 49 10.83 5.98 7.15
CA GLU A 49 9.53 5.57 7.71
C GLU A 49 9.18 4.13 7.32
N GLY A 50 8.45 3.44 8.20
CA GLY A 50 8.04 2.05 7.96
C GLY A 50 6.94 1.57 8.90
N LEU A 51 6.27 0.49 8.51
CA LEU A 51 5.32 -0.19 9.37
C LEU A 51 6.03 -1.32 10.14
N SER A 52 5.57 -1.58 11.36
CA SER A 52 6.00 -2.76 12.11
C SER A 52 5.49 -4.03 11.45
N GLU A 53 6.28 -5.09 11.57
CA GLU A 53 5.87 -6.44 11.16
C GLU A 53 4.55 -6.80 11.86
N HIS A 54 3.58 -7.23 11.07
CA HIS A 54 2.28 -7.67 11.54
C HIS A 54 1.84 -8.89 10.73
N THR A 55 0.99 -9.73 11.33
CA THR A 55 0.50 -10.95 10.70
C THR A 55 -0.88 -10.71 10.08
N ALA A 56 -1.08 -11.18 8.86
CA ALA A 56 -2.39 -11.24 8.23
C ALA A 56 -2.92 -12.69 8.23
N PRO A 57 -4.25 -12.89 8.28
CA PRO A 57 -4.85 -14.24 8.20
C PRO A 57 -4.85 -14.83 6.77
N TYR A 58 -4.35 -14.09 5.78
CA TYR A 58 -4.34 -14.43 4.36
C TYR A 58 -3.07 -13.88 3.69
N ASP A 59 -2.74 -14.44 2.54
CA ASP A 59 -1.67 -13.92 1.68
C ASP A 59 -1.91 -12.44 1.35
N ALA A 60 -0.86 -11.63 1.46
CA ALA A 60 -0.86 -10.21 1.13
C ALA A 60 0.07 -9.95 -0.07
N VAL A 61 -0.36 -9.09 -0.99
CA VAL A 61 0.44 -8.69 -2.15
C VAL A 61 0.93 -7.26 -1.94
N LEU A 62 2.22 -7.03 -2.14
CA LEU A 62 2.84 -5.71 -2.10
C LEU A 62 3.58 -5.45 -3.40
N GLU A 63 3.29 -4.31 -4.03
CA GLU A 63 3.96 -3.82 -5.23
C GLU A 63 4.53 -2.43 -4.95
N VAL A 64 5.80 -2.22 -5.31
CA VAL A 64 6.44 -0.92 -5.17
C VAL A 64 6.10 -0.09 -6.41
N LEU A 65 5.30 0.96 -6.23
CA LEU A 65 4.88 1.83 -7.34
C LEU A 65 5.95 2.86 -7.72
N GLU A 66 6.73 3.31 -6.74
CA GLU A 66 7.77 4.32 -6.87
C GLU A 66 8.80 4.15 -5.74
N GLY A 67 10.06 4.51 -6.01
CA GLY A 67 11.15 4.44 -5.03
C GLY A 67 11.70 3.03 -4.82
N GLU A 68 12.26 2.82 -3.63
CA GLU A 68 12.85 1.57 -3.17
C GLU A 68 12.29 1.25 -1.78
N ALA A 69 12.10 -0.03 -1.47
CA ALA A 69 11.58 -0.49 -0.20
C ALA A 69 12.34 -1.72 0.30
N LEU A 70 12.52 -1.80 1.62
CA LEU A 70 13.02 -3.00 2.29
C LEU A 70 11.85 -3.67 3.02
N ILE A 71 11.54 -4.90 2.63
CA ILE A 71 10.44 -5.68 3.20
C ILE A 71 11.03 -6.86 3.98
N SER A 72 10.71 -6.96 5.26
CA SER A 72 11.11 -8.08 6.12
C SER A 72 9.95 -9.06 6.26
N ILE A 73 10.19 -10.35 5.94
CA ILE A 73 9.21 -11.43 6.08
C ILE A 73 9.87 -12.56 6.86
N ALA A 74 9.34 -12.84 8.06
CA ALA A 74 9.85 -13.92 8.92
C ALA A 74 11.38 -13.83 9.16
N GLY A 75 11.88 -12.61 9.34
CA GLY A 75 13.30 -12.32 9.56
C GLY A 75 14.19 -12.40 8.31
N THR A 76 13.62 -12.55 7.11
CA THR A 76 14.36 -12.42 5.84
C THR A 76 14.01 -11.12 5.15
N ASP A 77 15.03 -10.36 4.76
CA ASP A 77 14.87 -9.06 4.10
C ASP A 77 14.86 -9.20 2.58
N TYR A 78 13.96 -8.46 1.95
CA TYR A 78 13.81 -8.38 0.50
C TYR A 78 13.85 -6.91 0.09
N SER A 79 14.85 -6.55 -0.73
CA SER A 79 14.92 -5.21 -1.33
C SER A 79 14.12 -5.20 -2.64
N LEU A 80 13.17 -4.28 -2.74
CA LEU A 80 12.34 -4.10 -3.93
C LEU A 80 12.51 -2.68 -4.46
N THR A 81 12.43 -2.55 -5.78
CA THR A 81 12.44 -1.30 -6.54
C THR A 81 11.13 -1.12 -7.30
N ALA A 82 10.89 0.09 -7.83
CA ALA A 82 9.67 0.40 -8.55
C ALA A 82 9.35 -0.61 -9.69
N GLY A 83 8.12 -1.13 -9.68
CA GLY A 83 7.62 -2.15 -10.61
C GLY A 83 7.82 -3.58 -10.13
N GLU A 84 8.52 -3.81 -9.01
CA GLU A 84 8.67 -5.12 -8.41
C GLU A 84 7.55 -5.41 -7.39
N MET A 85 7.21 -6.69 -7.26
CA MET A 85 6.12 -7.18 -6.43
C MET A 85 6.57 -8.39 -5.61
N ILE A 86 6.08 -8.50 -4.38
CA ILE A 86 6.25 -9.65 -3.51
C ILE A 86 4.89 -10.09 -2.94
N ILE A 87 4.76 -11.40 -2.72
CA ILE A 87 3.61 -12.00 -2.05
C ILE A 87 4.08 -12.50 -0.69
N MET A 88 3.41 -12.03 0.36
CA MET A 88 3.69 -12.34 1.76
C MET A 88 2.67 -13.37 2.25
N PRO A 89 3.10 -14.55 2.74
CA PRO A 89 2.20 -15.60 3.23
C PRO A 89 1.68 -15.34 4.65
#